data_AF-A0A3A4AJS8-F1
#
_entry.id   AF-A0A3A4AJS8-F1
#
_cell.length_a   1.000
_cell.length_b   1.000
_cell.length_c   1.000
_cell.angle_alpha   90.00
_cell.angle_beta   90.00
_cell.angle_gamma   90.00
#
_symmetry.space_group_name_H-M   'P 1'
#
loop_
_entity.id
_entity.type
_entity.pdbx_description
1 polymer ?
#
loop_
_entity_poly.entity_id
_entity_poly.type
_entity_poly.pdbx_seq_one_letter_code
_entity_poly.pdbx_strand_id
1 'polypeptide(L)'
;MTGPELLQLFAAAATVAGGLALLVLLGRMVVWAWRFLRRVGHFLDDWQGEQPRPGVPARPGIPERLASVEARMAGVEARMAALEVELSHDGGATLRDAVGRVEDGVARVEDGLRAHIDQHREEP
;
A
#
# COMPACT_ATOMS: atom_id res chain seq x y z
N MET A 1 -45.03 -54.81 38.31
CA MET A 1 -43.76 -54.65 37.55
C MET A 1 -43.88 -53.41 36.68
N THR A 2 -43.71 -52.19 37.19
CA THR A 2 -44.04 -51.00 36.36
C THR A 2 -43.25 -49.71 36.63
N GLY A 3 -42.61 -49.51 37.79
CA GLY A 3 -41.88 -48.24 38.06
C GLY A 3 -40.46 -48.15 37.46
N PRO A 4 -39.53 -49.04 37.87
CA PRO A 4 -38.11 -48.88 37.55
C PRO A 4 -37.76 -49.24 36.09
N GLU A 5 -38.44 -50.22 35.50
CA GLU A 5 -38.23 -50.65 34.10
C GLU A 5 -38.53 -49.52 33.09
N LEU A 6 -39.59 -48.74 33.36
CA LEU A 6 -39.96 -47.58 32.53
C LEU A 6 -38.88 -46.49 32.58
N LEU A 7 -38.33 -46.21 33.76
CA LEU A 7 -37.24 -45.24 33.91
C LEU A 7 -35.97 -45.68 33.18
N GLN A 8 -35.64 -46.98 33.23
CA GLN A 8 -34.48 -47.52 32.51
C GLN A 8 -34.64 -47.43 30.99
N LEU A 9 -35.84 -47.70 30.46
CA LEU A 9 -36.13 -47.55 29.04
C LEU A 9 -35.93 -46.10 28.57
N PHE A 10 -36.47 -45.12 29.31
CA PHE A 10 -36.29 -43.70 28.96
C PHE A 10 -34.84 -43.25 29.07
N ALA A 11 -34.09 -43.72 30.08
CA ALA A 11 -32.68 -43.42 30.21
C ALA A 11 -31.87 -43.99 29.03
N ALA A 12 -32.10 -45.25 28.66
CA ALA A 12 -31.45 -45.87 27.51
C ALA A 12 -31.79 -45.14 26.19
N ALA A 13 -33.07 -44.80 25.99
CA ALA A 13 -33.51 -44.04 24.82
C ALA A 13 -32.86 -42.65 24.76
N ALA A 14 -32.73 -41.95 25.89
CA ALA A 14 -32.07 -40.65 25.97
C ALA A 14 -30.56 -40.74 25.66
N THR A 15 -29.87 -41.78 26.16
CA THR A 15 -28.46 -42.00 25.84
C THR A 15 -28.24 -42.29 24.37
N VAL A 16 -29.08 -43.14 23.76
CA VAL A 16 -29.02 -43.45 22.33
C VAL A 16 -29.31 -42.19 21.50
N ALA A 17 -30.35 -41.43 21.83
CA ALA A 17 -30.70 -40.20 21.16
C ALA A 17 -29.60 -39.14 21.28
N GLY A 18 -29.01 -38.97 22.48
CA GLY A 18 -27.88 -38.07 22.72
C GLY A 18 -26.64 -38.47 21.93
N GLY A 19 -26.33 -39.77 21.89
CA GLY A 19 -25.23 -40.32 21.10
C GLY A 19 -25.42 -40.07 19.60
N LEU A 20 -26.62 -40.32 19.07
CA LEU A 20 -26.96 -40.03 17.67
C LEU A 20 -26.88 -38.53 17.36
N ALA A 21 -27.40 -37.67 18.24
CA ALA A 21 -27.32 -36.22 18.07
C ALA A 21 -25.86 -35.74 18.03
N LEU A 22 -25.01 -36.29 18.91
CA LEU A 22 -23.59 -35.98 18.93
C LEU A 22 -22.89 -36.43 17.63
N LEU A 23 -23.17 -37.64 17.15
CA LEU A 23 -22.62 -38.15 15.90
C LEU A 23 -23.01 -37.28 14.71
N VAL A 24 -24.27 -36.84 14.64
CA VAL A 24 -24.75 -35.92 13.60
C VAL A 24 -24.02 -34.57 13.69
N LEU A 25 -23.87 -34.02 14.90
CA LEU A 25 -23.16 -32.75 15.09
C LEU A 25 -21.69 -32.84 14.66
N LEU A 26 -21.00 -33.91 15.08
CA LEU A 26 -19.61 -34.17 14.69
C LEU A 26 -19.48 -34.36 13.18
N GLY A 27 -20.38 -35.13 12.56
CA GLY A 27 -20.40 -35.29 11.10
C GLY A 27 -20.57 -33.97 10.37
N ARG A 28 -21.46 -33.10 10.85
CA ARG A 28 -21.64 -31.75 10.30
C ARG A 28 -20.38 -30.89 10.46
N MET A 29 -19.74 -30.94 11.63
CA MET A 29 -18.49 -30.23 11.90
C MET A 29 -17.37 -30.69 10.96
N VAL A 30 -17.22 -32.00 10.74
CA VAL A 30 -16.22 -32.55 9.81
C VAL A 30 -16.47 -32.08 8.38
N VAL A 31 -17.71 -32.14 7.90
CA VAL A 31 -18.06 -31.68 6.54
C VAL A 31 -17.80 -30.19 6.40
N TRP A 32 -18.17 -29.39 7.41
CA TRP A 32 -17.91 -27.95 7.41
C TRP A 32 -16.42 -27.65 7.39
N ALA A 33 -15.63 -28.29 8.27
CA ALA A 33 -14.19 -28.13 8.35
C ALA A 33 -13.51 -28.51 7.04
N TRP A 34 -13.93 -29.61 6.39
CA TRP A 34 -13.42 -30.02 5.10
C TRP A 34 -13.66 -28.97 4.00
N ARG A 35 -14.85 -28.36 3.96
CA ARG A 35 -15.14 -27.27 3.02
C ARG A 35 -14.31 -26.03 3.31
N PHE A 36 -14.09 -25.72 4.59
CA PHE A 36 -13.25 -24.60 5.00
C PHE A 36 -11.78 -24.82 4.60
N LEU A 37 -11.22 -26.00 4.88
CA LEU A 37 -9.84 -26.37 4.50
C LEU A 37 -9.62 -26.26 3.00
N ARG A 38 -10.57 -26.71 2.17
CA ARG A 38 -10.47 -26.55 0.71
C ARG A 38 -10.38 -25.08 0.28
N ARG A 39 -11.12 -24.19 0.94
CA ARG A 39 -11.06 -22.75 0.67
C ARG A 39 -9.71 -22.16 1.09
N VAL A 40 -9.18 -22.58 2.24
CA VAL A 40 -7.86 -22.15 2.71
C VAL A 40 -6.76 -22.65 1.77
N GLY A 41 -6.88 -23.87 1.21
CA GLY A 41 -5.96 -24.38 0.21
C GLY A 41 -5.82 -23.44 -0.99
N HIS A 42 -6.94 -23.04 -1.60
CA HIS A 42 -6.91 -22.08 -2.71
C HIS A 42 -6.28 -20.73 -2.33
N PHE A 43 -6.53 -20.25 -1.11
CA PHE A 43 -5.90 -19.03 -0.62
C PHE A 43 -4.38 -19.20 -0.48
N LEU A 44 -3.91 -20.35 0.02
CA LEU A 44 -2.49 -20.64 0.14
C LEU A 44 -1.83 -20.79 -1.24
N ASP A 45 -2.50 -21.40 -2.21
CA ASP A 45 -2.04 -21.51 -3.59
C ASP A 45 -1.88 -20.11 -4.23
N ASP A 46 -2.86 -19.21 -4.04
CA ASP A 46 -2.76 -17.82 -4.51
C ASP A 46 -1.69 -17.02 -3.74
N TRP A 47 -1.50 -17.30 -2.45
CA TRP A 47 -0.52 -16.63 -1.61
C TRP A 47 0.91 -16.99 -1.99
N GLN A 48 1.20 -18.28 -2.15
CA GLN A 48 2.53 -18.78 -2.53
C GLN A 48 2.81 -18.63 -4.03
N GLY A 49 1.75 -18.55 -4.84
CA GLY A 49 1.86 -18.60 -6.29
C GLY A 49 1.86 -20.03 -6.82
N GLU A 50 1.80 -20.14 -8.14
CA GLU A 50 1.74 -21.43 -8.82
C GLU A 50 3.05 -21.73 -9.54
N GLN A 51 3.58 -22.93 -9.31
CA GLN A 51 4.73 -23.46 -10.03
C GLN A 51 4.46 -23.52 -11.55
N PRO A 52 5.50 -23.37 -12.39
CA PRO A 52 5.36 -23.49 -13.83
C PRO A 52 4.89 -24.90 -14.20
N ARG A 53 3.94 -24.99 -15.14
CA ARG A 53 3.39 -26.25 -15.66
C ARG A 53 3.69 -26.33 -17.17
N PRO A 54 3.75 -27.51 -17.79
CA PRO A 54 4.03 -27.61 -19.23
C PRO A 54 3.08 -26.72 -20.05
N GLY A 55 3.64 -25.73 -20.74
CA GLY A 55 2.88 -24.76 -21.55
C GLY A 55 2.27 -23.57 -20.78
N VAL A 56 2.43 -23.47 -19.46
CA VAL A 56 1.91 -22.36 -18.64
C VAL A 56 3.02 -21.79 -17.75
N PRO A 57 3.36 -20.49 -17.88
CA PRO A 57 4.37 -19.87 -17.04
C PRO A 57 3.92 -19.82 -15.57
N ALA A 58 4.89 -19.75 -14.66
CA ALA A 58 4.63 -19.63 -13.23
C ALA A 58 3.77 -18.39 -12.94
N ARG A 59 2.85 -18.52 -11.98
CA ARG A 59 2.05 -17.39 -11.49
C ARG A 59 2.68 -16.87 -10.20
N PRO A 60 3.16 -15.61 -10.15
CA PRO A 60 3.80 -15.07 -8.96
C PRO A 60 2.81 -14.97 -7.80
N GLY A 61 3.27 -15.33 -6.61
CA GLY A 61 2.53 -15.21 -5.36
C GLY A 61 2.31 -13.76 -4.96
N ILE A 62 1.55 -13.58 -3.88
CA ILE A 62 1.28 -12.25 -3.31
C ILE A 62 2.58 -11.58 -2.83
N PRO A 63 3.51 -12.25 -2.11
CA PRO A 63 4.76 -11.64 -1.67
C PRO A 63 5.60 -11.07 -2.82
N GLU A 64 5.73 -11.82 -3.92
CA GLU A 64 6.51 -11.38 -5.08
C GLU A 64 5.84 -10.18 -5.76
N ARG A 65 4.51 -10.21 -5.87
CA ARG A 65 3.73 -9.09 -6.42
C ARG A 65 3.86 -7.86 -5.52
N LEU A 66 3.83 -8.02 -4.20
CA LEU A 66 3.98 -6.92 -3.26
C LEU A 66 5.38 -6.30 -3.35
N ALA A 67 6.43 -7.13 -3.36
CA ALA A 67 7.81 -6.67 -3.58
C ALA A 67 7.95 -5.87 -4.88
N SER A 68 7.28 -6.30 -5.97
CA SER A 68 7.28 -5.56 -7.23
C SER A 68 6.62 -4.18 -7.12
N VAL A 69 5.57 -4.06 -6.31
CA VAL A 69 4.86 -2.80 -6.07
C VAL A 69 5.69 -1.88 -5.19
N GLU A 70 6.30 -2.41 -4.13
CA GLU A 70 7.20 -1.67 -3.24
C GLU A 70 8.39 -1.09 -4.03
N ALA A 71 9.03 -1.89 -4.89
CA ALA A 71 10.11 -1.42 -5.75
C ALA A 71 9.68 -0.29 -6.70
N ARG A 72 8.46 -0.37 -7.24
CA ARG A 72 7.89 0.69 -8.08
C ARG A 72 7.61 1.95 -7.28
N MET A 73 7.08 1.83 -6.06
CA MET A 73 6.85 2.96 -5.16
C MET A 73 8.16 3.66 -4.80
N ALA A 74 9.19 2.91 -4.42
CA ALA A 74 10.52 3.47 -4.17
C ALA A 74 11.07 4.24 -5.37
N GLY A 75 10.85 3.74 -6.59
CA GLY A 75 11.22 4.44 -7.82
C GLY A 75 10.42 5.72 -8.07
N VAL A 76 9.14 5.76 -7.69
CA VAL A 76 8.30 6.98 -7.76
C VAL A 76 8.78 8.01 -6.75
N GLU A 77 9.04 7.59 -5.50
CA GLU A 77 9.55 8.46 -4.44
C GLU A 77 10.89 9.09 -4.82
N ALA A 78 11.83 8.30 -5.37
CA ALA A 78 13.12 8.82 -5.82
C ALA A 78 12.97 9.88 -6.92
N ARG A 79 12.03 9.69 -7.85
CA ARG A 79 11.74 10.67 -8.91
C ARG A 79 11.09 11.93 -8.35
N MET A 80 10.17 11.79 -7.40
CA MET A 80 9.55 12.93 -6.72
C MET A 80 10.61 13.72 -5.95
N ALA A 81 11.51 13.07 -5.23
CA ALA A 81 12.60 13.73 -4.52
C ALA A 81 13.54 14.46 -5.49
N ALA A 82 13.87 13.87 -6.63
CA ALA A 82 14.68 14.53 -7.66
C ALA A 82 13.97 15.79 -8.22
N LEU A 83 12.67 15.68 -8.48
CA LEU A 83 11.85 16.81 -8.91
C LEU A 83 11.76 17.90 -7.83
N GLU A 84 11.61 17.53 -6.56
CA GLU A 84 11.60 18.48 -5.45
C GLU A 84 12.93 19.22 -5.34
N VAL A 85 14.07 18.54 -5.53
CA VAL A 85 15.38 19.21 -5.56
C VAL A 85 15.47 20.17 -6.74
N GLU A 86 15.02 19.75 -7.93
CA GLU A 86 15.05 20.59 -9.13
C GLU A 86 14.12 21.81 -9.04
N LEU A 87 12.94 21.64 -8.43
CA LEU A 87 11.95 22.70 -8.25
C LEU A 87 12.19 23.56 -7.00
N SER A 88 12.95 23.08 -6.01
CA SER A 88 13.36 23.88 -4.84
C SER A 88 14.69 24.61 -5.04
N HIS A 89 15.47 24.24 -6.05
CA HIS A 89 16.57 25.06 -6.51
C HIS A 89 16.01 26.23 -7.32
N ASP A 90 15.69 27.33 -6.63
CA ASP A 90 15.46 28.66 -7.23
C ASP A 90 16.79 29.12 -7.88
N GLY A 91 17.17 28.53 -9.01
CA GLY A 91 18.44 28.72 -9.70
C GLY A 91 18.59 30.08 -10.37
N GLY A 92 18.06 31.16 -9.78
CA GLY A 92 18.10 32.50 -10.37
C GLY A 92 17.26 32.66 -11.65
N ALA A 93 16.49 31.63 -12.01
CA ALA A 93 15.71 31.55 -13.24
C ALA A 93 14.24 31.91 -13.02
N THR A 94 13.84 32.22 -11.79
CA THR A 94 12.48 32.66 -11.50
C THR A 94 12.27 34.07 -12.04
N LEU A 95 11.01 34.42 -12.36
CA LEU A 95 10.65 35.79 -12.72
C LEU A 95 11.08 36.80 -11.66
N ARG A 96 11.08 36.40 -10.37
CA ARG A 96 11.51 37.24 -9.27
C ARG A 96 13.00 37.59 -9.35
N ASP A 97 13.83 36.62 -9.68
CA ASP A 97 15.28 36.84 -9.84
C ASP A 97 15.60 37.63 -11.10
N ALA A 98 14.83 37.41 -12.17
CA ALA A 98 14.91 38.21 -13.39
C ALA A 98 14.55 39.68 -13.11
N VAL A 99 13.49 39.92 -12.32
CA VAL A 99 13.11 41.27 -11.87
C VAL A 99 14.18 41.87 -10.97
N GLY A 100 14.71 41.12 -9.99
CA GLY A 100 15.79 41.60 -9.12
C GLY A 100 17.05 42.02 -9.90
N ARG A 101 17.46 41.25 -10.92
CA ARG A 101 18.56 41.65 -11.81
C ARG A 101 18.29 42.92 -12.59
N VAL A 102 17.05 43.14 -13.01
CA VAL A 102 16.63 44.37 -13.69
C VAL A 102 16.64 45.55 -12.73
N GLU A 103 16.09 45.38 -11.52
CA GLU A 103 16.11 46.41 -10.46
C GLU A 103 17.54 46.84 -10.11
N ASP A 104 18.45 45.87 -9.90
CA ASP A 104 19.87 46.14 -9.67
C ASP A 104 20.54 46.85 -10.86
N GLY A 105 20.12 46.52 -12.09
CA GLY A 105 20.57 47.19 -13.30
C GLY A 105 20.14 48.64 -13.36
N VAL A 106 18.88 48.92 -13.04
CA VAL A 106 18.30 50.28 -13.01
C VAL A 106 18.99 51.13 -11.95
N ALA A 107 19.18 50.61 -10.75
CA ALA A 107 19.86 51.33 -9.67
C ALA A 107 21.28 51.77 -10.06
N ARG A 108 22.05 50.88 -10.70
CA ARG A 108 23.40 51.21 -11.19
C ARG A 108 23.41 52.31 -12.25
N VAL A 109 22.42 52.33 -13.13
CA VAL A 109 22.29 53.37 -14.15
C VAL A 109 21.93 54.71 -13.52
N GLU A 110 21.02 54.70 -12.54
CA GLU A 110 20.64 55.91 -11.80
C GLU A 110 21.83 56.51 -11.05
N ASP A 111 22.62 55.69 -10.35
CA ASP A 111 23.81 56.12 -9.64
C ASP A 111 24.88 56.67 -10.58
N GLY A 112 25.11 56.01 -11.73
CA GLY A 112 26.03 56.49 -12.76
C GLY A 112 25.60 57.81 -13.38
N LEU A 113 24.31 57.99 -13.61
CA LEU A 113 23.76 59.24 -14.14
C LEU A 113 23.88 60.38 -13.13
N ARG A 114 23.60 60.13 -11.84
CA ARG A 114 23.83 61.11 -10.76
C ARG A 114 25.28 61.54 -10.71
N ALA A 115 26.22 60.58 -10.69
CA ALA A 115 27.64 60.89 -10.65
C ALA A 115 28.10 61.71 -11.86
N HIS A 116 27.57 61.42 -13.05
CA HIS A 116 27.89 62.16 -14.26
C HIS A 116 27.33 63.60 -14.24
N ILE A 117 26.09 63.78 -13.76
CA ILE A 117 25.47 65.10 -13.60
C ILE A 117 26.26 65.93 -12.57
N ASP A 118 26.69 65.31 -11.47
CA ASP A 118 27.46 65.99 -10.44
C ASP A 118 28.85 66.41 -10.97
N GLN A 119 29.51 65.59 -11.78
CA GLN A 119 30.76 65.97 -12.47
C GLN A 119 30.59 67.18 -13.38
N HIS A 120 29.51 67.26 -14.16
CA HIS A 120 29.25 68.42 -15.03
C HIS A 120 28.77 69.66 -14.29
N ARG A 121 28.38 69.54 -13.02
CA ARG A 121 27.97 70.68 -12.19
C ARG A 121 29.16 71.36 -11.51
N GLU A 122 30.29 70.66 -11.40
CA GLU A 122 31.53 71.17 -10.78
C GLU A 122 32.56 71.72 -11.80
N GLU A 123 32.35 71.53 -13.11
CA GLU A 123 33.11 72.25 -14.16
C GLU A 123 32.37 73.54 -14.59
N PRO A 124 32.93 74.73 -14.32
CA PRO A 124 32.35 76.02 -14.70
C PRO A 124 32.51 76.39 -16.18
#